data_AF-A0A7Y3N8B6-F1
#
_entry.id   AF-A0A7Y3N8B6-F1
#
_cell.length_a   1.000
_cell.length_b   1.000
_cell.length_c   1.000
_cell.angle_alpha   90.00
_cell.angle_beta   90.00
_cell.angle_gamma   90.00
#
_symmetry.space_group_name_H-M   'P 1'
#
loop_
_entity.id
_entity.type
_entity.pdbx_description
1 polymer ?
#
loop_
_entity_poly.entity_id
_entity_poly.type
_entity_poly.pdbx_seq_one_letter_code
_entity_poly.pdbx_strand_id
1 'polypeptide(L)'
;MRSVVMGMVLVLGLSGCSWMGWGRHTAQIVPPPPPITRFLDQLGVVRGVPLTSLERFRVSSLIDDARYSLKVLHKHYLQNIGDASGLDVSQLGSLTPALAKPIANPALKQALEARLGHELPATVQHEVEELNQNYTDALTSIQEDLVDHMASKVGVPASRIEPLLVIVDA
;
A
#
# COMPACT_ATOMS: atom_id res chain seq x y z
N MET A 1 53.10 55.43 33.18
CA MET A 1 54.14 54.74 33.98
C MET A 1 53.72 53.29 34.18
N ARG A 2 54.63 52.35 33.87
CA ARG A 2 54.71 50.93 34.32
C ARG A 2 53.61 49.99 33.81
N SER A 3 53.93 49.16 32.81
CA SER A 3 54.43 47.76 32.95
C SER A 3 53.25 46.79 33.17
N VAL A 4 52.77 46.09 32.14
CA VAL A 4 53.26 44.77 31.64
C VAL A 4 53.22 43.74 32.78
N VAL A 5 52.43 42.67 32.65
CA VAL A 5 52.84 41.27 32.39
C VAL A 5 51.52 40.47 32.58
N MET A 6 51.02 39.55 31.75
CA MET A 6 51.63 38.35 31.16
C MET A 6 50.69 37.80 30.07
N GLY A 7 51.27 37.21 29.01
CA GLY A 7 50.60 36.12 28.29
C GLY A 7 50.22 36.36 26.82
N MET A 8 51.18 36.74 25.97
CA MET A 8 51.05 36.49 24.54
C MET A 8 51.22 34.99 24.24
N VAL A 9 50.18 34.43 23.62
CA VAL A 9 50.23 33.72 22.32
C VAL A 9 50.80 32.30 22.30
N LEU A 10 49.93 31.33 21.94
CA LEU A 10 50.12 30.66 20.66
C LEU A 10 48.79 30.28 19.99
N VAL A 11 48.65 30.81 18.77
CA VAL A 11 47.62 30.59 17.75
C VAL A 11 47.86 29.24 17.05
N LEU A 12 46.80 28.69 16.44
CA LEU A 12 46.72 27.69 15.34
C LEU A 12 45.81 26.50 15.75
N GLY A 13 44.66 26.22 15.16
CA GLY A 13 44.00 26.78 13.99
C GLY A 13 42.72 26.00 13.67
N LEU A 14 41.97 26.56 12.72
CA LEU A 14 40.92 25.98 11.88
C LEU A 14 39.48 25.98 12.41
N SER A 15 38.73 26.90 11.78
CA SER A 15 37.30 26.82 11.42
C SER A 15 36.27 27.46 12.37
N GLY A 16 36.35 28.80 12.43
CA GLY A 16 35.24 29.66 12.03
C GLY A 16 33.86 29.44 12.67
N CYS A 17 33.71 29.80 13.94
CA CYS A 17 32.41 30.28 14.43
C CYS A 17 32.29 31.76 14.08
N SER A 18 31.45 32.11 13.11
CA SER A 18 30.89 33.45 13.01
C SER A 18 29.59 33.46 12.22
N TRP A 19 28.68 34.25 12.78
CA TRP A 19 27.48 34.84 12.20
C TRP A 19 26.20 34.00 12.14
N MET A 20 25.40 34.17 13.20
CA MET A 20 24.03 34.69 13.15
C MET A 20 23.39 34.65 11.75
N GLY A 21 22.64 33.59 11.48
CA GLY A 21 21.61 33.56 10.46
C GLY A 21 20.25 33.51 11.14
N TRP A 22 19.48 34.59 11.05
CA TRP A 22 18.03 34.50 11.15
C TRP A 22 17.57 33.65 9.96
N GLY A 23 17.39 32.36 10.20
CA GLY A 23 17.06 31.37 9.18
C GLY A 23 15.82 30.60 9.60
N ARG A 24 14.73 30.89 8.89
CA ARG A 24 13.48 30.13 8.76
C ARG A 24 13.42 28.83 9.55
N HIS A 25 12.33 28.67 10.33
CA HIS A 25 11.79 27.35 10.67
C HIS A 25 11.65 26.54 9.37
N THR A 26 12.66 25.74 9.04
CA THR A 26 12.49 24.64 8.11
C THR A 26 11.60 23.68 8.87
N ALA A 27 10.30 23.76 8.59
CA ALA A 27 9.38 22.68 8.90
C ALA A 27 10.12 21.41 8.47
N GLN A 28 10.51 20.56 9.42
CA GLN A 28 10.99 19.24 9.10
C GLN A 28 9.86 18.63 8.28
N ILE A 29 10.08 18.46 6.98
CA ILE A 29 9.18 17.68 6.13
C ILE A 29 9.43 16.25 6.60
N VAL A 30 8.77 15.88 7.70
CA VAL A 30 8.74 14.51 8.16
C VAL A 30 8.01 13.75 7.06
N PRO A 31 8.65 12.79 6.39
CA PRO A 31 7.99 12.03 5.35
C PRO A 31 6.73 11.40 5.95
N PRO A 32 5.62 11.35 5.19
CA PRO A 32 4.41 10.72 5.69
C PRO A 32 4.74 9.30 6.19
N PRO A 33 4.16 8.88 7.33
CA PRO A 33 4.42 7.55 7.86
C PRO A 33 4.08 6.49 6.80
N PRO A 34 4.77 5.34 6.80
CA PRO A 34 4.45 4.24 5.90
C PRO A 34 2.95 3.94 5.93
N PRO A 35 2.35 3.53 4.80
CA PRO A 35 0.91 3.29 4.71
C PRO A 35 0.36 2.42 5.86
N ILE A 36 1.10 1.38 6.26
CA ILE A 36 0.70 0.49 7.36
C ILE A 36 0.74 1.16 8.73
N THR A 37 1.72 2.03 8.96
CA THR A 37 1.83 2.80 10.20
C THR A 37 0.65 3.77 10.31
N ARG A 38 0.31 4.47 9.21
CA ARG A 38 -0.86 5.36 9.15
C ARG A 38 -2.16 4.60 9.41
N PHE A 39 -2.33 3.43 8.80
CA PHE A 39 -3.50 2.58 9.02
C PHE A 39 -3.64 2.17 10.50
N LEU A 40 -2.57 1.69 11.12
CA LEU A 40 -2.57 1.29 12.53
C LEU A 40 -2.91 2.46 13.47
N ASP A 41 -2.41 3.65 13.15
CA ASP A 41 -2.72 4.86 13.93
C ASP A 41 -4.20 5.27 13.76
N GLN A 42 -4.73 5.23 12.54
CA GLN A 42 -6.16 5.47 12.26
C GLN A 42 -7.06 4.45 12.96
N LEU A 43 -6.66 3.18 12.97
CA LEU A 43 -7.39 2.13 13.69
C LEU A 43 -7.41 2.39 15.20
N GLY A 44 -6.29 2.87 15.76
CA GLY A 44 -6.25 3.35 17.15
C GLY A 44 -7.17 4.54 17.41
N VAL A 45 -7.25 5.50 16.48
CA VAL A 45 -8.20 6.62 16.57
C VAL A 45 -9.65 6.15 16.53
N VAL A 46 -9.99 5.23 15.62
CA VAL A 46 -11.33 4.65 15.51
C VAL A 46 -11.71 3.91 16.79
N ARG A 47 -10.78 3.15 17.37
CA ARG A 47 -10.96 2.48 18.66
C ARG A 47 -11.14 3.47 19.82
N GLY A 48 -10.62 4.68 19.71
CA GLY A 48 -10.58 5.69 20.78
C GLY A 48 -9.42 5.50 21.75
N VAL A 49 -8.57 4.50 21.53
CA VAL A 49 -7.36 4.22 22.33
C VAL A 49 -6.28 3.68 21.40
N PRO A 50 -5.01 4.14 21.51
CA PRO A 50 -3.91 3.61 20.72
C PRO A 50 -3.80 2.09 20.82
N LEU A 51 -3.38 1.46 19.72
CA LEU A 51 -3.05 0.04 19.69
C LEU A 51 -1.76 -0.22 20.48
N THR A 52 -1.76 -1.27 21.28
CA THR A 52 -0.56 -1.79 21.93
C THR A 52 0.42 -2.35 20.90
N SER A 53 1.70 -2.49 21.25
CA SER A 53 2.71 -3.09 20.35
C SER A 53 2.32 -4.49 19.87
N LEU A 54 1.69 -5.30 20.74
CA LEU A 54 1.22 -6.64 20.39
C LEU A 54 0.05 -6.61 19.39
N GLU A 55 -0.90 -5.70 19.58
CA GLU A 55 -2.01 -5.51 18.64
C GLU A 55 -1.52 -5.03 17.29
N ARG A 56 -0.59 -4.05 17.28
CA ARG A 56 0.05 -3.59 16.05
C ARG A 56 0.74 -4.72 15.31
N PHE A 57 1.52 -5.55 16.01
CA PHE A 57 2.18 -6.72 15.41
C PHE A 57 1.17 -7.69 14.80
N ARG A 58 0.10 -8.05 15.53
CA ARG A 58 -0.93 -8.97 15.04
C ARG A 58 -1.67 -8.43 13.82
N VAL A 59 -2.05 -7.16 13.85
CA VAL A 59 -2.73 -6.51 12.72
C VAL A 59 -1.80 -6.43 11.50
N SER A 60 -0.51 -6.10 11.70
CA SER A 60 0.46 -6.12 10.61
C SER A 60 0.61 -7.51 9.99
N SER A 61 0.69 -8.57 10.82
CA SER A 61 0.77 -9.95 10.32
C SER A 61 -0.44 -10.33 9.47
N LEU A 62 -1.65 -9.98 9.91
CA LEU A 62 -2.89 -10.24 9.15
C LEU A 62 -2.87 -9.51 7.79
N ILE A 63 -2.39 -8.28 7.76
CA ILE A 63 -2.25 -7.51 6.51
C ILE A 63 -1.23 -8.15 5.57
N ASP A 64 -0.09 -8.63 6.09
CA ASP A 64 0.94 -9.28 5.28
C ASP A 64 0.46 -10.63 4.72
N ASP A 65 -0.29 -11.41 5.51
CA ASP A 65 -0.92 -12.66 5.05
C ASP A 65 -1.94 -12.37 3.93
N ALA A 66 -2.81 -11.37 4.12
CA ALA A 66 -3.78 -10.97 3.10
C ALA A 66 -3.09 -10.48 1.82
N ARG A 67 -2.02 -9.68 1.92
CA ARG A 67 -1.22 -9.24 0.77
C ARG A 67 -0.60 -10.41 0.00
N TYR A 68 -0.12 -11.43 0.71
CA TYR A 68 0.39 -12.63 0.07
C TYR A 68 -0.72 -13.36 -0.71
N SER A 69 -1.87 -13.59 -0.10
CA SER A 69 -3.04 -14.20 -0.74
C SER A 69 -3.51 -13.41 -1.96
N LEU A 70 -3.55 -12.08 -1.89
CA LEU A 70 -3.90 -11.21 -3.01
C LEU A 70 -2.90 -11.31 -4.18
N LYS A 71 -1.59 -11.41 -3.89
CA LYS A 71 -0.56 -11.60 -4.92
C LYS A 71 -0.71 -12.95 -5.63
N VAL A 72 -0.98 -14.00 -4.87
CA VAL A 72 -1.21 -15.34 -5.42
C VAL A 72 -2.49 -15.35 -6.28
N LEU A 73 -3.59 -14.82 -5.75
CA LEU A 73 -4.87 -14.70 -6.45
C LEU A 73 -4.72 -13.92 -7.76
N HIS A 74 -4.08 -12.75 -7.71
CA HIS A 74 -3.88 -11.90 -8.89
C HIS A 74 -2.98 -12.59 -9.93
N LYS A 75 -1.92 -13.27 -9.51
CA LYS A 75 -1.07 -14.05 -10.43
C LYS A 75 -1.88 -15.11 -11.16
N HIS A 76 -2.70 -15.89 -10.44
CA HIS A 76 -3.55 -16.92 -11.05
C HIS A 76 -4.59 -16.32 -11.98
N TYR A 77 -5.19 -15.18 -11.60
CA TYR A 77 -6.13 -14.46 -12.45
C TYR A 77 -5.49 -14.07 -13.79
N LEU A 78 -4.29 -13.48 -13.78
CA LEU A 78 -3.58 -13.13 -15.02
C LEU A 78 -3.24 -14.33 -15.87
N GLN A 79 -2.84 -15.45 -15.25
CA GLN A 79 -2.55 -16.69 -15.97
C GLN A 79 -3.81 -17.22 -16.66
N ASN A 80 -4.92 -17.36 -15.94
CA ASN A 80 -6.14 -17.91 -16.48
C ASN A 80 -6.76 -17.01 -17.56
N ILE A 81 -6.74 -15.68 -17.37
CA ILE A 81 -7.20 -14.74 -18.41
C ILE A 81 -6.29 -14.83 -19.64
N GLY A 82 -4.98 -14.99 -19.45
CA GLY A 82 -4.03 -15.18 -20.55
C GLY A 82 -4.29 -16.45 -21.33
N ASP A 83 -4.48 -17.56 -20.63
CA ASP A 83 -4.79 -18.86 -21.22
C ASP A 83 -6.11 -18.82 -22.01
N ALA A 84 -7.16 -18.18 -21.46
CA ALA A 84 -8.45 -18.05 -22.14
C ALA A 84 -8.40 -17.10 -23.36
N SER A 85 -7.68 -15.98 -23.25
CA SER A 85 -7.64 -14.94 -24.31
C SER A 85 -6.52 -15.13 -25.34
N GLY A 86 -5.56 -16.03 -25.09
CA GLY A 86 -4.36 -16.21 -25.92
C GLY A 86 -3.32 -15.11 -25.75
N LEU A 87 -3.35 -14.37 -24.63
CA LEU A 87 -2.40 -13.31 -24.31
C LEU A 87 -1.41 -13.76 -23.24
N ASP A 88 -0.15 -13.33 -23.37
CA ASP A 88 0.85 -13.60 -22.33
C ASP A 88 0.59 -12.73 -21.08
N VAL A 89 0.94 -13.24 -19.90
CA VAL A 89 0.83 -12.50 -18.62
C VAL A 89 1.52 -11.13 -18.67
N SER A 90 2.63 -11.02 -19.42
CA SER A 90 3.34 -9.74 -19.62
C SER A 90 2.54 -8.71 -20.41
N GLN A 91 1.65 -9.16 -21.30
CA GLN A 91 0.75 -8.31 -22.09
C GLN A 91 -0.51 -7.92 -21.29
N LEU A 92 -0.88 -8.72 -20.29
CA LEU A 92 -2.02 -8.49 -19.41
C LEU A 92 -1.69 -7.63 -18.19
N GLY A 93 -0.44 -7.66 -17.71
CA GLY A 93 -0.01 -6.91 -16.52
C GLY A 93 -0.23 -5.40 -16.63
N SER A 94 -0.29 -4.82 -17.84
CA SER A 94 -0.64 -3.41 -18.04
C SER A 94 -2.13 -3.15 -18.26
N LEU A 95 -2.94 -4.19 -18.49
CA LEU A 95 -4.38 -4.10 -18.75
C LEU A 95 -5.22 -4.33 -17.49
N THR A 96 -4.64 -5.01 -16.51
CA THR A 96 -5.33 -5.38 -15.28
C THR A 96 -5.18 -4.31 -14.21
N PRO A 97 -6.19 -4.17 -13.34
CA PRO A 97 -6.19 -3.15 -12.31
C PRO A 97 -5.10 -3.43 -11.26
N ALA A 98 -4.79 -2.43 -10.44
CA ALA A 98 -3.91 -2.59 -9.29
C ALA A 98 -4.35 -3.78 -8.42
N LEU A 99 -3.39 -4.45 -7.76
CA LEU A 99 -3.68 -5.57 -6.86
C LEU A 99 -4.84 -5.20 -5.93
N ALA A 100 -5.85 -6.06 -5.91
CA ALA A 100 -7.04 -5.91 -5.10
C ALA A 100 -8.05 -4.83 -5.52
N LYS A 101 -8.16 -4.56 -6.83
CA LYS A 101 -9.32 -3.87 -7.39
C LYS A 101 -10.04 -4.76 -8.41
N PRO A 102 -11.37 -4.86 -8.35
CA PRO A 102 -12.13 -5.51 -9.41
C PRO A 102 -12.05 -4.69 -10.70
N ILE A 103 -12.05 -5.37 -11.84
CA ILE A 103 -12.26 -4.74 -13.15
C ILE A 103 -13.69 -5.03 -13.58
N ALA A 104 -14.38 -4.04 -14.14
CA ALA A 104 -15.71 -4.28 -14.69
C ALA A 104 -15.60 -5.17 -15.95
N ASN A 105 -16.45 -6.19 -16.07
CA ASN A 105 -16.47 -7.11 -17.23
C ASN A 105 -16.42 -6.37 -18.59
N PRO A 106 -17.21 -5.30 -18.83
CA PRO A 106 -17.13 -4.56 -20.10
C PRO A 106 -15.76 -3.92 -20.34
N ALA A 107 -15.11 -3.41 -19.29
CA ALA A 107 -13.80 -2.77 -19.38
C ALA A 107 -12.70 -3.81 -19.65
N LEU A 108 -12.78 -4.97 -18.99
CA LEU A 108 -11.86 -6.08 -19.22
C LEU A 108 -11.96 -6.58 -20.66
N LYS A 109 -13.19 -6.85 -21.13
CA LYS A 109 -13.45 -7.29 -22.51
C LYS A 109 -12.85 -6.31 -23.52
N GLN A 110 -13.19 -5.02 -23.40
CA GLN A 110 -12.68 -3.98 -24.29
C GLN A 110 -11.16 -3.90 -24.30
N ALA A 111 -10.52 -4.04 -23.13
CA ALA A 111 -9.07 -4.03 -23.02
C ALA A 111 -8.42 -5.24 -23.72
N LEU A 112 -9.00 -6.43 -23.58
CA LEU A 112 -8.52 -7.66 -24.23
C LEU A 112 -8.68 -7.57 -25.76
N GLU A 113 -9.86 -7.18 -26.25
CA GLU A 113 -10.14 -7.04 -27.67
C GLU A 113 -9.26 -5.96 -28.32
N ALA A 114 -9.04 -4.84 -27.63
CA ALA A 114 -8.11 -3.81 -28.09
C ALA A 114 -6.66 -4.32 -28.17
N ARG A 115 -6.26 -5.27 -27.31
CA ARG A 115 -4.93 -5.87 -27.33
C ARG A 115 -4.76 -6.91 -28.43
N LEU A 116 -5.80 -7.70 -28.67
CA LEU A 116 -5.84 -8.75 -29.69
C LEU A 116 -6.03 -8.19 -31.10
N GLY A 117 -6.69 -7.03 -31.23
CA GLY A 117 -7.01 -6.42 -32.53
C GLY A 117 -8.22 -7.06 -33.22
N HIS A 118 -8.95 -7.92 -32.52
CA HIS A 118 -10.18 -8.55 -32.99
C HIS A 118 -11.12 -8.83 -31.80
N GLU A 119 -12.39 -9.10 -32.10
CA GLU A 119 -13.37 -9.48 -31.08
C GLU A 119 -13.07 -10.87 -30.52
N LEU A 120 -13.33 -11.05 -29.22
CA LEU A 120 -13.22 -12.35 -28.59
C LEU A 120 -14.36 -13.27 -29.07
N PRO A 121 -14.13 -14.56 -29.33
CA PRO A 121 -15.21 -15.51 -29.57
C PRO A 121 -16.19 -15.54 -28.38
N ALA A 122 -17.48 -15.77 -28.63
CA ALA A 122 -18.51 -15.75 -27.58
C ALA A 122 -18.21 -16.71 -26.41
N THR A 123 -17.59 -17.86 -26.68
CA THR A 123 -17.15 -18.82 -25.65
C THR A 123 -16.07 -18.24 -24.76
N VAL A 124 -15.08 -17.55 -25.35
CA VAL A 124 -13.98 -16.90 -24.62
C VAL A 124 -14.49 -15.70 -23.82
N GLN A 125 -15.44 -14.94 -24.37
CA GLN A 125 -16.09 -13.85 -23.62
C GLN A 125 -16.73 -14.38 -22.32
N HIS A 126 -17.50 -15.47 -22.43
CA HIS A 126 -18.16 -16.06 -21.26
C HIS A 126 -17.15 -16.57 -20.22
N GLU A 127 -16.09 -17.25 -20.67
CA GLU A 127 -15.03 -17.74 -19.80
C GLU A 127 -14.28 -16.59 -19.09
N VAL A 128 -13.95 -15.53 -19.81
CA VAL A 128 -13.31 -14.33 -19.23
C VAL A 128 -14.21 -13.66 -18.19
N GLU A 129 -15.52 -13.57 -18.44
CA GLU A 129 -16.49 -13.02 -17.49
C GLU A 129 -16.59 -13.86 -16.22
N GLU A 130 -16.62 -15.20 -16.35
CA GLU A 130 -16.64 -16.12 -15.22
C GLU A 130 -15.34 -16.03 -14.39
N LEU A 131 -14.18 -16.02 -15.05
CA LEU A 131 -12.88 -15.87 -14.40
C LEU A 131 -12.77 -14.54 -13.63
N ASN A 132 -13.29 -13.45 -14.20
CA ASN A 132 -13.29 -12.14 -13.54
C ASN A 132 -14.29 -12.05 -12.38
N GLN A 133 -15.44 -12.73 -12.48
CA GLN A 133 -16.38 -12.85 -11.37
C GLN A 133 -15.74 -13.63 -10.21
N ASN A 134 -15.15 -14.79 -10.49
CA ASN A 134 -14.45 -15.60 -9.49
C ASN A 134 -13.31 -14.83 -8.81
N TYR A 135 -12.56 -14.02 -9.57
CA TYR A 135 -11.54 -13.12 -9.01
C TYR A 135 -12.14 -12.08 -8.08
N THR A 136 -13.26 -11.46 -8.46
CA THR A 136 -13.96 -10.45 -7.67
C THR A 136 -14.52 -11.03 -6.37
N ASP A 137 -15.11 -12.22 -6.42
CA ASP A 137 -15.66 -12.90 -5.26
C ASP A 137 -14.55 -13.30 -4.28
N ALA A 138 -13.44 -13.86 -4.78
CA ALA A 138 -12.29 -14.21 -3.96
C ALA A 138 -11.62 -12.98 -3.32
N LEU A 139 -11.52 -11.88 -4.06
CA LEU A 139 -11.01 -10.60 -3.55
C LEU A 139 -11.89 -10.08 -2.41
N THR A 140 -13.21 -10.15 -2.57
CA THR A 140 -14.18 -9.74 -1.54
C THR A 140 -14.04 -10.60 -0.29
N SER A 141 -13.96 -11.93 -0.45
CA SER A 141 -13.76 -12.86 0.67
C SER A 141 -12.47 -12.60 1.45
N ILE A 142 -11.34 -12.32 0.77
CA ILE A 142 -10.08 -11.98 1.44
C ILE A 142 -10.21 -10.67 2.24
N GLN A 143 -10.94 -9.69 1.71
CA GLN A 143 -11.18 -8.42 2.40
C GLN A 143 -12.05 -8.62 3.63
N GLU A 144 -13.16 -9.35 3.52
CA GLU A 144 -14.06 -9.66 4.63
C GLU A 144 -13.34 -10.44 5.74
N ASP A 145 -12.60 -11.50 5.41
CA ASP A 145 -11.83 -12.28 6.38
C ASP A 145 -10.80 -11.41 7.13
N LEU A 146 -10.13 -10.50 6.41
CA LEU A 146 -9.16 -9.57 6.99
C LEU A 146 -9.84 -8.60 7.96
N VAL A 147 -10.98 -8.01 7.57
CA VAL A 147 -11.79 -7.12 8.43
C VAL A 147 -12.20 -7.86 9.70
N ASP A 148 -12.78 -9.05 9.57
CA ASP A 148 -13.33 -9.81 10.68
C ASP A 148 -12.25 -10.24 11.67
N HIS A 149 -11.10 -10.69 11.16
CA HIS A 149 -9.96 -11.00 12.00
C HIS A 149 -9.42 -9.77 12.73
N MET A 150 -9.32 -8.62 12.06
CA MET A 150 -8.90 -7.37 12.72
C MET A 150 -9.91 -6.90 13.78
N ALA A 151 -11.21 -6.96 13.45
CA ALA A 151 -12.30 -6.63 14.36
C ALA A 151 -12.21 -7.46 15.65
N SER A 152 -12.01 -8.77 15.50
CA SER A 152 -11.83 -9.72 16.60
C SER A 152 -10.58 -9.40 17.45
N LYS A 153 -9.45 -9.03 16.83
CA LYS A 153 -8.21 -8.75 17.57
C LYS A 153 -8.21 -7.40 18.30
N VAL A 154 -8.87 -6.39 17.73
CA VAL A 154 -8.78 -5.01 18.21
C VAL A 154 -10.00 -4.61 19.05
N GLY A 155 -11.11 -5.36 18.94
CA GLY A 155 -12.35 -5.08 19.66
C GLY A 155 -13.14 -3.92 19.05
N VAL A 156 -13.06 -3.75 17.73
CA VAL A 156 -13.75 -2.69 16.98
C VAL A 156 -14.67 -3.35 15.95
N PRO A 157 -15.91 -2.87 15.76
CA PRO A 157 -16.82 -3.43 14.75
C PRO A 157 -16.23 -3.35 13.33
N ALA A 158 -16.42 -4.41 12.54
CA ALA A 158 -16.01 -4.53 11.14
C ALA A 158 -16.35 -3.28 10.30
N SER A 159 -17.58 -2.77 10.43
CA SER A 159 -18.08 -1.59 9.74
C SER A 159 -17.31 -0.29 10.00
N ARG A 160 -16.49 -0.23 11.06
CA ARG A 160 -15.60 0.91 11.35
C ARG A 160 -14.18 0.72 10.82
N ILE A 161 -13.81 -0.51 10.44
CA ILE A 161 -12.49 -0.88 9.92
C ILE A 161 -12.51 -0.93 8.39
N GLU A 162 -13.58 -1.44 7.79
CA GLU A 162 -13.82 -1.46 6.33
C GLU A 162 -13.45 -0.14 5.60
N PRO A 163 -13.88 1.05 6.05
CA PRO A 163 -13.52 2.30 5.35
C PRO A 163 -12.04 2.67 5.48
N LEU A 164 -11.30 2.08 6.42
CA LEU A 164 -9.85 2.24 6.57
C LEU A 164 -9.07 1.27 5.69
N LEU A 165 -9.71 0.19 5.23
CA LEU A 165 -9.15 -0.82 4.34
C LEU A 165 -9.18 -0.34 2.89
N VAL A 166 -8.47 0.74 2.61
CA VAL A 166 -7.88 0.91 1.28
C VAL A 166 -6.63 0.04 1.32
N ILE A 167 -6.79 -1.28 1.11
CA ILE A 167 -5.78 -2.36 1.30
C ILE A 167 -4.41 -1.75 1.20
N VAL A 168 -3.80 -1.53 2.35
CA VAL A 168 -2.68 -0.62 2.59
C VAL A 168 -1.65 -0.78 1.46
N ASP A 169 -1.83 0.01 0.41
CA ASP A 169 -1.47 -0.17 -1.01
C ASP A 169 -1.05 -1.58 -1.52
N ALA A 170 -1.65 -2.04 -2.63
CA ALA A 170 -1.11 -3.05 -3.55
C ALA A 170 0.42 -3.26 -3.50
#